data_AF-A0A1C5DR34-F1
#
_entry.id   AF-A0A1C5DR34-F1
#
_cell.length_a   1.000
_cell.length_b   1.000
_cell.length_c   1.000
_cell.angle_alpha   90.00
_cell.angle_beta   90.00
_cell.angle_gamma   90.00
#
_symmetry.space_group_name_H-M   'P 1'
#
loop_
_entity.id
_entity.type
_entity.pdbx_description
1 polymer ?
#
loop_
_entity_poly.entity_id
_entity_poly.type
_entity_poly.pdbx_seq_one_letter_code
_entity_poly.pdbx_strand_id
1 'polypeptide(L)'
;MPELRHLAAEATWFGPLWEPAEGLDALPRGFAMHPCGVILSNADLLDQLSVQPAPGGAYPTFQADKHDIEDLGLLKLDVLGVRMQSAMAHAVAEITTGRHIDLDSPDHVDLGDAATFELIYEQARRYHPARPDPATRR
;
A
#
# COMPACT_ATOMS: atom_id res chain seq x y z
N MET A 1 -24.37 2.07 -9.90
CA MET A 1 -23.79 1.56 -8.63
C MET A 1 -24.82 0.77 -7.81
N PRO A 2 -24.57 -0.52 -7.46
CA PRO A 2 -25.53 -1.36 -6.73
C PRO A 2 -25.92 -0.85 -5.33
N GLU A 3 -24.98 -0.24 -4.62
CA GLU A 3 -25.08 0.15 -3.21
C GLU A 3 -25.96 1.40 -2.99
N LEU A 4 -26.15 2.20 -4.05
CA LEU A 4 -26.88 3.47 -4.00
C LEU A 4 -28.29 3.39 -4.58
N ARG A 5 -28.75 2.19 -4.96
CA ARG A 5 -30.08 1.99 -5.58
C ARG A 5 -31.25 2.49 -4.72
N HIS A 6 -31.11 2.48 -3.39
CA HIS A 6 -32.16 2.96 -2.49
C HIS A 6 -32.26 4.49 -2.49
N LEU A 7 -31.15 5.21 -2.71
CA LEU A 7 -31.11 6.67 -2.84
C LEU A 7 -31.63 7.16 -4.20
N ALA A 8 -31.50 6.33 -5.24
CA ALA A 8 -32.10 6.61 -6.55
C ALA A 8 -33.64 6.71 -6.49
N ALA A 9 -34.28 6.10 -5.48
CA ALA A 9 -35.72 6.18 -5.26
C ALA A 9 -36.17 7.51 -4.61
N GLU A 10 -35.26 8.29 -4.00
CA GLU A 10 -35.52 9.61 -3.39
C GLU A 10 -35.35 10.75 -4.44
N ALA A 11 -35.87 10.50 -5.65
CA ALA A 11 -35.45 11.09 -6.92
C ALA A 11 -35.72 12.59 -7.15
N THR A 12 -36.31 13.34 -6.21
CA THR A 12 -36.70 14.74 -6.47
C THR A 12 -35.52 15.70 -6.56
N TRP A 13 -34.40 15.41 -5.89
CA TRP A 13 -33.19 16.24 -5.93
C TRP A 13 -32.02 15.60 -6.68
N PHE A 14 -31.93 14.28 -6.70
CA PHE A 14 -30.77 13.55 -7.25
C PHE A 14 -31.01 12.91 -8.62
N GLY A 15 -32.27 12.82 -9.07
CA GLY A 15 -32.63 12.21 -10.36
C GLY A 15 -31.85 12.76 -11.57
N PRO A 16 -31.69 14.09 -11.72
CA PRO A 16 -30.92 14.67 -12.82
C PRO A 16 -29.41 14.41 -12.79
N LEU A 17 -28.86 14.01 -11.63
CA LEU A 17 -27.42 13.75 -11.47
C LEU A 17 -27.07 12.26 -11.65
N TRP A 18 -28.05 11.36 -11.54
CA TRP A 18 -27.84 9.92 -11.55
C TRP A 18 -27.26 9.40 -12.87
N GLU A 19 -27.92 9.71 -13.99
CA GLU A 19 -27.51 9.25 -15.32
C GLU A 19 -26.15 9.82 -15.76
N PRO A 20 -25.85 11.13 -15.56
CA PRO A 20 -24.50 11.66 -15.77
C PRO A 20 -23.45 11.01 -14.85
N ALA A 21 -23.76 10.77 -13.56
CA ALA A 21 -22.80 10.19 -12.63
C ALA A 21 -22.43 8.74 -13.02
N GLU A 22 -23.40 7.93 -13.43
CA GLU A 22 -23.13 6.57 -13.93
C GLU A 22 -22.33 6.60 -15.24
N GLY A 23 -22.62 7.54 -16.14
CA GLY A 23 -21.85 7.72 -17.38
C GLY A 23 -20.40 8.14 -17.15
N LEU A 24 -20.12 8.91 -16.09
CA LEU A 24 -18.78 9.37 -15.74
C LEU A 24 -17.97 8.36 -14.91
N ASP A 25 -18.59 7.33 -14.34
CA ASP A 25 -17.91 6.38 -13.44
C ASP A 25 -16.89 5.50 -14.19
N ALA A 26 -17.19 5.14 -15.44
CA ALA A 26 -16.34 4.29 -16.26
C ALA A 26 -15.20 5.05 -16.99
N LEU A 27 -15.13 6.38 -16.85
CA LEU A 27 -14.15 7.18 -17.57
C LEU A 27 -12.80 7.25 -16.81
N PRO A 28 -11.67 7.16 -17.51
CA PRO A 28 -10.36 7.42 -16.92
C PRO A 28 -10.31 8.82 -16.31
N ARG A 29 -10.01 8.91 -15.01
CA ARG A 29 -9.98 10.17 -14.26
C ARG A 29 -8.62 10.87 -14.31
N GLY A 30 -7.57 10.17 -14.75
CA GLY A 30 -6.20 10.67 -14.87
C GLY A 30 -5.18 9.55 -14.90
N PHE A 31 -3.93 9.90 -15.17
CA PHE A 31 -2.79 8.98 -15.12
C PHE A 31 -2.18 9.01 -13.72
N ALA A 32 -2.07 7.85 -13.09
CA ALA A 32 -1.40 7.69 -11.81
C ALA A 32 -0.18 6.78 -11.97
N MET A 33 0.92 7.15 -11.33
CA MET A 33 2.13 6.32 -11.28
C MET A 33 1.93 5.17 -10.29
N HIS A 34 2.32 3.94 -10.68
CA HIS A 34 2.47 2.85 -9.71
C HIS A 34 3.64 3.17 -8.77
N PRO A 35 3.40 3.39 -7.46
CA PRO A 35 4.36 4.05 -6.57
C PRO A 35 5.65 3.26 -6.34
N CYS A 36 5.65 1.97 -6.70
CA CYS A 36 6.79 1.08 -6.51
C CYS A 36 7.32 0.49 -7.82
N GLY A 37 6.67 0.75 -8.96
CA GLY A 37 6.96 0.04 -10.19
C GLY A 37 8.14 0.66 -10.93
N VAL A 38 9.20 -0.11 -11.11
CA VAL A 38 10.40 0.28 -11.88
C VAL A 38 10.57 -0.69 -13.03
N ILE A 39 10.75 -0.16 -14.24
CA ILE A 39 10.99 -0.97 -15.44
C ILE A 39 12.48 -0.94 -15.76
N LEU A 40 13.06 -2.13 -15.92
CA LEU A 40 14.44 -2.30 -16.34
C LEU A 40 14.47 -2.84 -17.77
N SER A 41 15.23 -2.16 -18.62
CA SER A 41 15.45 -2.54 -20.02
C SER A 41 16.82 -2.01 -20.49
N ASN A 42 17.13 -2.25 -21.76
CA ASN A 42 18.29 -1.68 -22.43
C ASN A 42 18.10 -0.16 -22.69
N ALA A 43 19.15 0.47 -23.24
CA ALA A 43 19.16 1.91 -23.49
C ALA A 43 18.09 2.36 -24.50
N ASP A 44 17.61 1.46 -25.36
CA ASP A 44 16.68 1.76 -26.45
C ASP A 44 15.21 1.80 -25.97
N LEU A 45 14.93 1.58 -24.67
CA LEU A 45 13.59 1.54 -24.10
C LEU A 45 12.75 2.77 -24.48
N LEU A 46 13.34 3.96 -24.37
CA LEU A 46 12.66 5.22 -24.64
C LEU A 46 12.40 5.44 -26.14
N ASP A 47 13.13 4.73 -27.01
CA ASP A 47 12.95 4.80 -28.46
C ASP A 47 11.84 3.86 -28.95
N GLN A 48 11.55 2.81 -28.18
CA GLN A 48 10.56 1.80 -28.54
C GLN A 48 9.18 2.05 -27.91
N LEU A 49 9.12 2.80 -26.82
CA LEU A 49 7.95 2.85 -25.95
C LEU A 49 7.56 4.28 -25.58
N SER A 50 6.24 4.54 -25.61
CA SER A 50 5.69 5.84 -25.24
C SER A 50 5.77 6.05 -23.72
N VAL A 51 6.48 7.09 -23.32
CA VAL A 51 6.57 7.55 -21.93
C VAL A 51 5.94 8.93 -21.76
N GLN A 52 5.62 9.28 -20.52
CA GLN A 52 5.20 10.63 -20.13
C GLN A 52 5.94 11.03 -18.84
N PRO A 53 6.15 12.33 -18.58
CA PRO A 53 6.68 12.75 -17.29
C PRO A 53 5.80 12.28 -16.13
N ALA A 54 6.42 11.80 -15.07
CA ALA A 54 5.77 11.54 -13.80
C ALA A 54 5.02 12.77 -13.28
N PRO A 55 3.96 12.61 -12.48
CA PRO A 55 3.43 13.70 -11.68
C PRO A 55 4.56 14.34 -10.85
N GLY A 56 4.86 15.63 -11.09
CA GLY A 56 6.00 16.32 -10.48
C GLY A 56 7.30 16.35 -11.30
N GLY A 57 7.32 15.74 -12.50
CA GLY A 57 8.36 15.94 -13.53
C GLY A 57 9.69 15.24 -13.28
N ALA A 58 9.82 14.42 -12.23
CA ALA A 58 11.11 13.86 -11.83
C ALA A 58 11.63 12.75 -12.75
N TYR A 59 10.74 11.91 -13.30
CA TYR A 59 11.11 10.70 -14.06
C TYR A 59 10.13 10.41 -15.21
N PRO A 60 10.56 9.77 -16.31
CA PRO A 60 9.64 9.24 -17.31
C PRO A 60 8.87 8.04 -16.74
N THR A 61 7.57 7.99 -17.03
CA THR A 61 6.64 6.93 -16.63
C THR A 61 6.06 6.30 -17.90
N PHE A 62 6.00 4.98 -17.92
CA PHE A 62 5.43 4.25 -19.05
C PHE A 62 3.91 4.47 -19.14
N GLN A 63 3.37 4.56 -20.35
CA GLN A 63 1.94 4.84 -20.57
C GLN A 63 1.07 3.57 -20.64
N ALA A 64 1.66 2.38 -20.72
CA ALA A 64 0.91 1.13 -20.73
C ALA A 64 0.69 0.60 -19.30
N ASP A 65 -0.26 -0.33 -19.15
CA ASP A 65 -0.61 -0.88 -17.86
C ASP A 65 0.38 -1.97 -17.39
N LYS A 66 0.20 -2.46 -16.16
CA LYS A 66 1.09 -3.46 -15.56
C LYS A 66 1.22 -4.74 -16.41
N HIS A 67 0.14 -5.21 -17.03
CA HIS A 67 0.09 -6.47 -17.75
C HIS A 67 0.78 -6.35 -19.12
N ASP A 68 0.65 -5.19 -19.77
CA ASP A 68 1.27 -4.93 -21.06
C ASP A 68 2.81 -5.00 -21.00
N ILE A 69 3.40 -4.65 -19.85
CA ILE A 69 4.85 -4.59 -19.64
C ILE A 69 5.49 -5.99 -19.72
N GLU A 70 4.83 -6.99 -19.13
CA GLU A 70 5.34 -8.37 -19.13
C GLU A 70 5.23 -8.98 -20.53
N ASP A 71 4.15 -8.68 -21.26
CA ASP A 71 3.95 -9.12 -22.65
C ASP A 71 4.97 -8.49 -23.63
N LEU A 72 5.47 -7.30 -23.32
CA LEU A 72 6.54 -6.62 -24.06
C LEU A 72 7.94 -7.20 -23.75
N GLY A 73 8.04 -8.20 -22.87
CA GLY A 73 9.31 -8.83 -22.50
C GLY A 73 10.19 -7.95 -21.60
N LEU A 74 9.62 -6.95 -20.94
CA LEU A 74 10.35 -6.03 -20.07
C LEU A 74 10.41 -6.58 -18.64
N LEU A 75 11.51 -6.30 -17.95
CA LEU A 75 11.64 -6.68 -16.55
C LEU A 75 10.98 -5.63 -15.65
N LYS A 76 9.99 -6.06 -14.87
CA LYS A 76 9.37 -5.25 -13.82
C LYS A 76 10.00 -5.56 -12.46
N LEU A 77 10.41 -4.51 -11.75
CA LEU A 77 10.86 -4.56 -10.36
C LEU A 77 9.93 -3.71 -9.50
N ASP A 78 9.58 -4.20 -8.31
CA ASP A 78 8.79 -3.44 -7.35
C ASP A 78 9.66 -3.00 -6.16
N VAL A 79 9.95 -1.70 -6.06
CA VAL A 79 10.69 -1.08 -4.96
C VAL A 79 9.71 -0.52 -3.93
N LEU A 80 9.52 -1.25 -2.83
CA LEU A 80 8.51 -0.95 -1.82
C LEU A 80 9.03 0.00 -0.74
N GLY A 81 8.37 1.14 -0.57
CA GLY A 81 8.59 2.04 0.57
C GLY A 81 7.76 1.63 1.79
N VAL A 82 8.28 0.74 2.63
CA VAL A 82 7.58 0.25 3.82
C VAL A 82 7.89 1.11 5.05
N ARG A 83 6.91 1.88 5.54
CA ARG A 83 7.09 2.80 6.68
C ARG A 83 7.60 2.11 7.95
N MET A 84 7.14 0.89 8.20
CA MET A 84 7.56 0.09 9.35
C MET A 84 9.06 -0.22 9.29
N GLN A 85 9.61 -0.52 8.11
CA GLN A 85 11.04 -0.74 7.91
C GLN A 85 11.86 0.52 8.21
N SER A 86 11.38 1.70 7.78
CA SER A 86 12.04 2.97 8.13
C SER A 86 12.02 3.26 9.63
N ALA A 87 10.89 2.98 10.31
CA ALA A 87 10.78 3.15 11.76
C ALA A 87 11.74 2.21 12.51
N MET A 88 11.83 0.95 12.08
CA MET A 88 12.76 -0.04 12.65
C MET A 88 14.21 0.38 12.44
N ALA A 89 14.58 0.81 11.23
CA ALA A 89 15.94 1.29 10.94
C ALA A 89 16.33 2.49 11.80
N HIS A 90 15.41 3.45 11.99
CA HIS A 90 15.65 4.59 12.87
C HIS A 90 15.80 4.14 14.33
N ALA A 91 14.93 3.26 14.83
CA ALA A 91 15.03 2.74 16.19
C ALA A 91 16.37 2.04 16.45
N VAL A 92 16.85 1.22 15.50
CA VAL A 92 18.17 0.58 15.60
C VAL A 92 19.31 1.60 15.64
N ALA A 93 19.23 2.65 14.83
CA ALA A 93 20.25 3.71 14.81
C ALA A 93 20.33 4.51 16.12
N GLU A 94 19.21 4.69 16.82
CA GLU A 94 19.13 5.40 18.11
C GLU A 94 19.64 4.57 19.30
N ILE A 95 19.84 3.25 19.14
CA ILE A 95 20.35 2.42 20.23
C ILE A 95 21.84 2.71 20.45
N THR A 96 22.14 3.33 21.59
CA THR A 96 23.50 3.81 21.96
C THR A 96 24.30 2.82 22.81
N THR A 97 24.03 1.51 22.69
CA THR A 97 24.75 0.46 23.45
C THR A 97 26.19 0.25 22.99
N GLY A 98 26.63 0.95 21.94
CA GLY A 98 27.98 0.86 21.38
C GLY A 98 28.21 -0.37 20.49
N ARG A 99 27.15 -1.11 20.17
CA ARG A 99 27.18 -2.26 19.25
C ARG A 99 26.23 -2.05 18.11
N HIS A 100 26.62 -2.47 16.91
CA HIS A 100 25.72 -2.57 15.78
C HIS A 100 24.77 -3.76 16.00
N ILE A 101 23.47 -3.52 15.92
CA ILE A 101 22.45 -4.57 16.02
C ILE A 101 22.07 -4.98 14.60
N ASP A 102 22.30 -6.25 14.30
CA ASP A 102 21.79 -6.91 13.10
C ASP A 102 20.47 -7.59 13.44
N LEU A 103 19.37 -7.12 12.84
CA LEU A 103 18.02 -7.64 13.11
C LEU A 103 17.77 -9.03 12.54
N ASP A 104 18.55 -9.45 11.54
CA ASP A 104 18.41 -10.76 10.91
C ASP A 104 19.26 -11.83 11.62
N SER A 105 20.12 -11.42 12.56
CA SER A 105 20.95 -12.33 13.34
C SER A 105 20.20 -12.89 14.55
N PRO A 106 20.03 -14.22 14.66
CA PRO A 106 19.42 -14.85 15.83
C PRO A 106 20.21 -14.62 17.12
N ASP A 107 21.52 -14.34 17.00
CA ASP A 107 22.40 -14.05 18.14
C ASP A 107 22.14 -12.66 18.72
N HIS A 108 21.54 -11.76 17.94
CA HIS A 108 21.21 -10.40 18.35
C HIS A 108 19.73 -10.23 18.67
N VAL A 109 18.85 -10.97 17.97
CA VAL A 109 17.40 -10.93 18.15
C VAL A 109 16.86 -12.34 18.34
N ASP A 110 16.55 -12.69 19.58
CA ASP A 110 15.90 -13.96 19.92
C ASP A 110 14.41 -13.90 19.56
N LEU A 111 13.98 -14.74 18.60
CA LEU A 111 12.58 -14.86 18.21
C LEU A 111 11.69 -15.45 19.32
N GLY A 112 12.31 -16.02 20.36
CA GLY A 112 11.67 -16.55 21.56
C GLY A 112 11.60 -15.57 22.74
N ASP A 113 11.97 -14.30 22.56
CA ASP A 113 12.05 -13.35 23.67
C ASP A 113 10.71 -13.15 24.40
N ALA A 114 10.64 -13.64 25.64
CA ALA A 114 9.44 -13.60 26.47
C ALA A 114 8.95 -12.16 26.75
N ALA A 115 9.88 -11.20 26.91
CA ALA A 115 9.51 -9.81 27.17
C ALA A 115 8.79 -9.16 25.98
N THR A 116 9.24 -9.47 24.75
CA THR A 116 8.57 -9.05 23.52
C THR A 116 7.17 -9.64 23.39
N PHE A 117 7.01 -10.94 23.69
CA PHE A 117 5.69 -11.58 23.66
C PHE A 117 4.72 -10.97 24.68
N GLU A 118 5.18 -10.70 25.91
CA GLU A 118 4.36 -10.02 26.92
C GLU A 118 3.94 -8.61 26.48
N LEU A 119 4.84 -7.86 25.85
CA LEU A 119 4.52 -6.54 25.29
C LEU A 119 3.42 -6.62 24.22
N ILE A 120 3.50 -7.60 23.33
CA ILE A 120 2.46 -7.84 22.29
C ILE A 120 1.12 -8.21 22.96
N TYR A 121 1.14 -9.07 23.98
CA TYR A 121 -0.05 -9.50 24.69
C TYR A 121 -0.76 -8.34 25.40
N GLU A 122 -0.01 -7.48 26.09
CA GLU A 122 -0.53 -6.28 26.74
C GLU A 122 -1.17 -5.29 25.73
N GLN A 123 -0.53 -5.08 24.57
CA GLN A 123 -1.14 -4.25 23.51
C GLN A 123 -2.43 -4.87 22.98
N ALA A 124 -2.45 -6.18 22.72
CA ALA A 124 -3.65 -6.88 22.26
C ALA A 124 -4.81 -6.74 23.25
N ARG A 125 -4.56 -6.89 24.56
CA ARG A 125 -5.57 -6.69 25.62
C ARG A 125 -6.11 -5.27 25.67
N ARG A 126 -5.27 -4.28 25.39
CA ARG A 126 -5.65 -2.86 25.39
C ARG A 126 -6.62 -2.52 24.25
N TYR A 127 -6.41 -3.06 23.06
CA TYR A 127 -7.23 -2.77 21.87
C TYR A 127 -8.42 -3.73 21.69
N HIS A 128 -8.30 -4.95 22.21
CA HIS A 128 -9.37 -5.94 22.26
C HIS A 128 -9.60 -6.35 23.71
N PRO A 129 -10.27 -5.51 24.53
CA PRO A 129 -10.68 -5.94 25.86
C PRO A 129 -11.50 -7.21 25.70
N ALA A 130 -11.16 -8.24 26.47
CA ALA A 130 -11.84 -9.53 26.43
C ALA A 130 -13.35 -9.31 26.37
N ARG A 131 -14.01 -9.88 25.36
CA ARG A 131 -15.47 -9.90 25.31
C ARG A 131 -15.91 -10.53 26.64
N PRO A 132 -16.82 -9.90 27.41
CA PRO A 132 -17.25 -10.45 28.68
C PRO A 132 -17.71 -11.89 28.47
N ASP A 133 -17.28 -12.78 29.34
CA ASP A 133 -17.67 -14.19 29.33
C ASP A 133 -19.20 -14.27 29.23
N PRO A 134 -19.77 -14.99 28.23
CA PRO A 134 -21.22 -15.16 28.13
C PRO A 134 -21.86 -15.72 29.41
N ALA A 135 -21.10 -16.37 30.31
CA ALA A 135 -21.57 -16.82 31.62
C ALA A 135 -21.73 -15.69 32.67
N THR A 136 -21.22 -14.49 32.42
CA THR A 136 -21.30 -13.33 33.33
C THR A 136 -22.40 -12.32 32.96
N ARG A 137 -23.13 -12.54 31.85
CA ARG A 137 -24.37 -11.82 31.55
C ARG A 137 -25.54 -12.45 32.30
N ARG A 138 -25.76 -12.02 33.54
CA ARG A 138 -27.07 -12.15 34.19
C ARG A 138 -28.03 -11.09 33.67
#